data_AF-A0A059BI96-F1
#
_entry.id   AF-A0A059BI96-F1
#
_cell.length_a   1.000
_cell.length_b   1.000
_cell.length_c   1.000
_cell.angle_alpha   90.00
_cell.angle_beta   90.00
_cell.angle_gamma   90.00
#
_symmetry.space_group_name_H-M   'P 1'
#
loop_
_entity.id
_entity.type
_entity.pdbx_description
1 polymer ?
#
loop_
_entity_poly.entity_id
_entity_poly.type
_entity_poly.pdbx_seq_one_letter_code
_entity_poly.pdbx_strand_id
1 'polypeptide(L)'
;MSVSGSRSEEAVKEFPPLLVKDIPASLDPQKPEVLFRILDNLIAVIKDSSGVIINTFEELEHSDLASLREVLSVPFFPIGPSHKFCVTSPSSSSQAEDRNCISWLDKQLPKSVIYVSFGSLAATSEAEMLEIALGLADSEQPFLWVVRSGSVCDPGWLEKSPSRFLKALEGRGKIVKWAPQKEVLAHPAVGAFWTHSGWNSTLESISEGVPMLCMPRFADQGVNARYVSDVWRIGVHLNGGLERENIARAIKRMLAEREGEEIRERALVLKEKASVSVRQGGPSYQAVDALVSHILSFK
;
A
#
# COMPACT_ATOMS: atom_id res chain seq x y z
N MET A 1 -14.33 -19.06 3.10
CA MET A 1 -14.94 -19.51 1.82
C MET A 1 -14.11 -18.95 0.68
N SER A 2 -13.42 -19.79 -0.08
CA SER A 2 -12.93 -19.37 -1.40
C SER A 2 -14.16 -19.11 -2.26
N VAL A 3 -14.36 -17.86 -2.67
CA VAL A 3 -15.45 -17.52 -3.58
C VAL A 3 -15.14 -18.19 -4.90
N SER A 4 -16.01 -19.10 -5.34
CA SER A 4 -15.92 -19.70 -6.68
C SER A 4 -15.85 -18.56 -7.72
N GLY A 5 -14.99 -18.69 -8.73
CA GLY A 5 -14.66 -17.62 -9.68
C GLY A 5 -15.83 -17.00 -10.46
N SER A 6 -17.06 -17.50 -10.31
CA SER A 6 -18.27 -16.92 -10.90
C SER A 6 -18.84 -15.73 -10.12
N ARG A 7 -18.58 -15.61 -8.81
CA ARG A 7 -19.15 -14.54 -7.96
C ARG A 7 -18.15 -13.47 -7.54
N SER A 8 -16.86 -13.68 -7.78
CA SER A 8 -15.78 -12.78 -7.35
C SER A 8 -15.89 -11.38 -7.96
N GLU A 9 -16.42 -11.28 -9.19
CA GLU A 9 -16.61 -10.02 -9.90
C GLU A 9 -18.00 -9.38 -9.66
N GLU A 10 -18.85 -9.97 -8.80
CA GLU A 10 -20.14 -9.37 -8.44
C GLU A 10 -19.92 -8.12 -7.57
N ALA A 11 -20.69 -7.06 -7.85
CA ALA A 11 -20.68 -5.85 -7.04
C ALA A 11 -21.33 -6.08 -5.66
N VAL A 12 -20.71 -5.53 -4.62
CA VAL A 12 -21.27 -5.47 -3.27
C VAL A 12 -22.18 -4.25 -3.22
N LYS A 13 -23.50 -4.50 -3.27
CA LYS A 13 -24.51 -3.44 -3.44
C LYS A 13 -24.52 -2.43 -2.30
N GLU A 14 -24.20 -2.90 -1.11
CA GLU A 14 -24.16 -2.12 0.12
C GLU A 14 -22.92 -1.21 0.20
N PHE A 15 -21.86 -1.55 -0.54
CA PHE A 15 -20.56 -0.85 -0.48
C PHE A 15 -19.96 -0.65 -1.88
N PRO A 16 -20.60 0.12 -2.78
CA PRO A 16 -19.98 0.46 -4.06
C PRO A 16 -18.70 1.30 -3.82
N PRO A 17 -17.62 1.10 -4.59
CA PRO A 17 -17.49 0.26 -5.79
C PRO A 17 -16.90 -1.14 -5.52
N LEU A 18 -17.01 -1.67 -4.30
CA LEU A 18 -16.38 -2.95 -3.95
C LEU A 18 -17.01 -4.12 -4.71
N LEU A 19 -16.18 -5.05 -5.13
CA LEU A 19 -16.59 -6.37 -5.60
C LEU A 19 -16.42 -7.40 -4.49
N VAL A 20 -17.08 -8.56 -4.63
CA VAL A 20 -17.00 -9.64 -3.63
C VAL A 20 -15.55 -10.07 -3.39
N LYS A 21 -14.68 -10.05 -4.41
CA LYS A 21 -13.24 -10.36 -4.26
C LYS A 21 -12.44 -9.34 -3.46
N ASP A 22 -12.94 -8.12 -3.33
CA ASP A 22 -12.24 -7.05 -2.62
C ASP A 22 -12.50 -7.13 -1.11
N ILE A 23 -13.58 -7.82 -0.70
CA ILE A 23 -13.96 -7.98 0.70
C ILE A 23 -12.93 -8.85 1.42
N PRO A 24 -12.45 -8.44 2.62
CA PRO A 24 -11.52 -9.23 3.40
C PRO A 24 -12.04 -10.65 3.61
N ALA A 25 -11.23 -11.64 3.26
CA ALA A 25 -11.48 -13.02 3.63
C ALA A 25 -10.86 -13.32 5.01
N SER A 26 -11.46 -14.27 5.74
CA SER A 26 -10.82 -14.82 6.94
C SER A 26 -9.45 -15.40 6.59
N LEU A 27 -8.45 -15.17 7.45
CA LEU A 27 -7.10 -15.74 7.30
C LEU A 27 -7.13 -17.27 7.24
N ASP A 28 -8.10 -17.89 7.91
CA ASP A 28 -8.43 -19.30 7.77
C ASP A 28 -9.73 -19.42 6.96
N PRO A 29 -9.66 -19.81 5.66
CA PRO A 29 -10.84 -19.97 4.82
C PRO A 29 -11.85 -20.99 5.34
N GLN A 30 -11.43 -21.91 6.22
CA GLN A 30 -12.28 -22.91 6.87
C GLN A 30 -13.05 -22.32 8.07
N LYS A 31 -12.67 -21.13 8.53
CA LYS A 31 -13.27 -20.43 9.68
C LYS A 31 -13.66 -18.99 9.34
N PRO A 32 -14.59 -18.78 8.37
CA PRO A 32 -15.06 -17.44 8.01
C PRO A 32 -15.72 -16.68 9.19
N GLU A 33 -16.32 -17.41 10.13
CA GLU A 33 -16.96 -16.87 11.33
C GLU A 33 -16.01 -16.13 12.27
N VAL A 34 -14.71 -16.40 12.18
CA VAL A 34 -13.70 -15.68 12.98
C VAL A 34 -13.64 -14.22 12.55
N LEU A 35 -13.67 -13.94 11.24
CA LEU A 35 -13.65 -12.57 10.73
C LEU A 35 -14.90 -11.80 11.17
N PHE A 36 -16.08 -12.39 11.01
CA PHE A 36 -17.33 -11.75 11.44
C PHE A 36 -17.33 -11.42 12.93
N ARG A 37 -16.84 -12.35 13.77
CA ARG A 37 -16.71 -12.10 15.21
C ARG A 37 -15.72 -10.98 15.54
N ILE A 38 -14.61 -10.88 14.80
CA ILE A 38 -13.65 -9.78 14.95
C ILE A 38 -14.34 -8.45 14.60
N LEU A 39 -15.11 -8.39 13.52
CA LEU A 39 -15.84 -7.20 13.11
C LEU A 39 -16.93 -6.80 14.11
N ASP A 40 -17.73 -7.76 14.59
CA ASP A 40 -18.75 -7.52 15.61
C ASP A 40 -18.13 -6.95 16.90
N ASN A 41 -17.02 -7.55 17.35
CA ASN A 41 -16.29 -7.07 18.52
C ASN A 41 -15.70 -5.68 18.27
N LEU A 42 -15.15 -5.41 17.08
CA LEU A 42 -14.62 -4.10 16.73
C LEU A 42 -15.72 -3.02 16.78
N ILE A 43 -16.91 -3.31 16.24
CA ILE A 43 -18.06 -2.40 16.27
C ILE A 43 -18.51 -2.15 17.71
N ALA A 44 -18.58 -3.19 18.55
CA ALA A 44 -18.92 -3.04 19.96
C ALA A 44 -17.91 -2.14 20.70
N VAL A 45 -16.60 -2.40 20.51
CA VAL A 45 -15.53 -1.59 21.11
C VAL A 45 -15.57 -0.14 20.62
N ILE A 46 -15.85 0.10 19.33
CA ILE A 46 -16.01 1.46 18.80
C ILE A 46 -17.16 2.18 19.48
N LYS A 47 -18.32 1.53 19.64
CA LYS A 47 -19.51 2.11 20.29
C LYS A 47 -19.29 2.42 21.77
N ASP A 48 -18.50 1.61 22.45
CA ASP A 48 -18.16 1.80 23.88
C ASP A 48 -16.94 2.71 24.08
N SER A 49 -16.27 3.13 23.01
CA SER A 49 -15.09 4.01 23.10
C SER A 49 -15.49 5.46 23.38
N SER A 50 -14.56 6.23 23.98
CA SER A 50 -14.75 7.67 24.15
C SER A 50 -14.51 8.47 22.86
N GLY A 51 -13.98 7.83 21.82
CA GLY A 51 -13.73 8.42 20.51
C GLY A 51 -12.79 7.57 19.67
N VAL A 52 -12.83 7.76 18.35
CA VAL A 52 -12.09 6.95 17.38
C VAL A 52 -11.07 7.79 16.62
N ILE A 53 -9.81 7.36 16.63
CA ILE A 53 -8.76 7.97 15.81
C ILE A 53 -8.68 7.20 14.49
N ILE A 54 -8.79 7.90 13.37
CA ILE A 54 -8.74 7.29 12.03
C ILE A 54 -7.58 7.91 11.26
N ASN A 55 -6.70 7.06 10.73
CA ASN A 55 -5.57 7.51 9.93
C ASN A 55 -6.00 7.79 8.49
N THR A 56 -6.79 8.85 8.28
CA THR A 56 -7.21 9.33 6.96
C THR A 56 -7.43 10.83 6.97
N PHE A 57 -7.70 11.46 5.83
CA PHE A 57 -7.96 12.90 5.70
C PHE A 57 -9.17 13.18 4.81
N GLU A 58 -9.81 14.33 5.05
CA GLU A 58 -11.11 14.68 4.47
C GLU A 58 -11.11 14.61 2.94
N GLU A 59 -10.08 15.14 2.28
CA GLU A 59 -10.00 15.20 0.82
C GLU A 59 -9.76 13.83 0.16
N LEU A 60 -9.40 12.80 0.92
CA LEU A 60 -9.19 11.43 0.43
C LEU A 60 -10.50 10.62 0.42
N GLU A 61 -11.28 10.74 1.51
CA GLU A 61 -12.42 9.87 1.82
C GLU A 61 -13.67 10.68 2.25
N HIS A 62 -13.89 11.85 1.65
CA HIS A 62 -14.96 12.78 2.05
C HIS A 62 -16.34 12.13 2.18
N SER A 63 -16.74 11.32 1.18
CA SER A 63 -18.05 10.65 1.17
C SER A 63 -18.16 9.59 2.26
N ASP A 64 -17.09 8.84 2.50
CA ASP A 64 -17.04 7.77 3.50
C ASP A 64 -17.04 8.36 4.91
N LEU A 65 -16.29 9.44 5.13
CA LEU A 65 -16.28 10.19 6.39
C LEU A 65 -17.62 10.87 6.66
N ALA A 66 -18.31 11.39 5.63
CA ALA A 66 -19.67 11.91 5.77
C ALA A 66 -20.65 10.81 6.22
N SER A 67 -20.60 9.64 5.58
CA SER A 67 -21.41 8.48 5.95
C SER A 67 -21.10 8.01 7.37
N LEU A 68 -19.82 8.04 7.76
CA LEU A 68 -19.37 7.65 9.09
C LEU A 68 -19.92 8.58 10.19
N ARG A 69 -20.10 9.88 9.91
CA ARG A 69 -20.74 10.85 10.83
C ARG A 69 -22.20 10.52 11.12
N GLU A 70 -22.88 9.87 10.19
CA GLU A 70 -24.28 9.46 10.37
C GLU A 70 -24.42 8.16 11.16
N VAL A 71 -23.43 7.26 11.05
CA VAL A 71 -23.47 5.90 11.62
C VAL A 71 -22.81 5.82 13.00
N LEU A 72 -21.72 6.56 13.23
CA LEU A 72 -21.02 6.53 14.52
C LEU A 72 -21.69 7.45 15.54
N SER A 73 -21.99 6.89 16.71
CA SER A 73 -22.49 7.63 17.87
C SER A 73 -21.39 8.26 18.72
N VAL A 74 -20.12 8.01 18.39
CA VAL A 74 -18.94 8.49 19.12
C VAL A 74 -18.17 9.48 18.24
N PRO A 75 -17.47 10.47 18.84
CA PRO A 75 -16.65 11.39 18.06
C PRO A 75 -15.51 10.62 17.38
N PHE A 76 -15.19 10.99 16.14
CA PHE A 76 -14.03 10.46 15.44
C PHE A 76 -13.12 11.58 14.91
N PHE A 77 -11.84 11.26 14.76
CA PHE A 77 -10.78 12.21 14.46
C PHE A 77 -9.94 11.71 13.27
N PRO A 78 -10.16 12.23 12.05
CA PRO A 78 -9.37 11.90 10.86
C PRO A 78 -8.03 12.64 10.86
N ILE A 79 -7.02 12.05 11.51
CA ILE A 79 -5.70 12.67 11.75
C ILE A 79 -4.64 12.30 10.70
N GLY A 80 -5.05 11.71 9.57
CA GLY A 80 -4.15 11.21 8.55
C GLY A 80 -3.55 12.31 7.66
N PRO A 81 -2.52 12.00 6.88
CA PRO A 81 -1.60 10.88 7.05
C PRO A 81 -0.74 11.04 8.31
N SER A 82 -0.93 10.17 9.31
CA SER A 82 -0.32 10.31 10.65
C SER A 82 1.21 10.29 10.65
N HIS A 83 1.81 9.61 9.67
CA HIS A 83 3.26 9.54 9.51
C HIS A 83 3.91 10.90 9.16
N LYS A 84 3.13 11.91 8.76
CA LYS A 84 3.60 13.28 8.53
C LYS A 84 3.68 14.12 9.81
N PHE A 85 2.92 13.76 10.86
CA PHE A 85 3.02 14.41 12.17
C PHE A 85 4.16 13.82 13.02
N CYS A 86 4.45 12.52 12.87
CA CYS A 86 5.50 11.83 13.62
C CYS A 86 6.81 11.71 12.82
N VAL A 87 7.58 12.80 12.76
CA VAL A 87 8.87 12.87 12.03
C VAL A 87 9.96 12.00 12.70
N THR A 88 9.82 11.64 13.98
CA THR A 88 10.87 11.00 14.78
C THR A 88 10.59 9.55 15.19
N SER A 89 9.52 8.91 14.71
CA SER A 89 9.29 7.50 15.04
C SER A 89 10.34 6.61 14.37
N PRO A 90 11.16 5.85 15.14
CA PRO A 90 12.01 4.81 14.58
C PRO A 90 11.15 3.86 13.75
N SER A 91 11.70 3.27 12.69
CA SER A 91 11.00 2.20 11.99
C SER A 91 10.61 1.13 13.01
N SER A 92 9.35 0.71 12.98
CA SER A 92 8.80 -0.29 13.92
C SER A 92 9.37 -1.70 13.70
N SER A 93 10.44 -1.81 12.90
CA SER A 93 11.11 -3.05 12.57
C SER A 93 12.37 -3.23 13.40
N SER A 94 12.51 -4.41 14.00
CA SER A 94 13.74 -4.85 14.67
C SER A 94 14.92 -5.10 13.71
N GLN A 95 14.72 -4.95 12.40
CA GLN A 95 15.75 -5.14 11.38
C GLN A 95 16.39 -3.81 10.98
N ALA A 96 17.72 -3.80 10.87
CA ALA A 96 18.46 -2.65 10.39
C ALA A 96 18.14 -2.35 8.92
N GLU A 97 17.88 -1.08 8.60
CA GLU A 97 17.64 -0.58 7.25
C GLU A 97 18.91 -0.63 6.40
N ASP A 98 18.82 -1.22 5.20
CA ASP A 98 19.91 -1.16 4.22
C ASP A 98 19.86 0.17 3.45
N ARG A 99 20.50 1.20 4.01
CA ARG A 99 20.56 2.54 3.39
C ARG A 99 21.39 2.57 2.09
N ASN A 100 22.12 1.51 1.74
CA ASN A 100 22.83 1.46 0.45
C ASN A 100 21.86 1.47 -0.74
N CYS A 101 20.57 1.16 -0.53
CA CYS A 101 19.57 1.32 -1.58
C CYS A 101 19.38 2.79 -1.99
N ILE A 102 19.55 3.75 -1.08
CA ILE A 102 19.45 5.18 -1.40
C ILE A 102 20.59 5.58 -2.34
N SER A 103 21.84 5.22 -2.01
CA SER A 103 22.98 5.46 -2.90
C SER A 103 22.88 4.78 -4.27
N TRP A 104 22.11 3.70 -4.36
CA TRP A 104 21.80 3.06 -5.64
C TRP A 104 20.74 3.82 -6.42
N LEU A 105 19.70 4.34 -5.74
CA LEU A 105 18.65 5.18 -6.32
C LEU A 105 19.21 6.52 -6.86
N ASP A 106 20.21 7.11 -6.19
CA ASP A 106 20.88 8.35 -6.62
C ASP A 106 21.48 8.24 -8.04
N LYS A 107 21.77 7.02 -8.50
CA LYS A 107 22.37 6.74 -9.81
C LYS A 107 21.34 6.46 -10.91
N GLN A 108 20.06 6.41 -10.56
CA GLN A 108 18.98 6.08 -11.49
C GLN A 108 18.37 7.37 -12.09
N LEU A 109 17.71 7.23 -13.24
CA LEU A 109 17.00 8.34 -13.84
C LEU A 109 15.76 8.72 -13.00
N PRO A 110 15.34 10.00 -13.01
CA PRO A 110 14.11 10.41 -12.36
C PRO A 110 12.91 9.59 -12.83
N LYS A 111 12.07 9.16 -11.88
CA LYS A 111 10.82 8.43 -12.12
C LYS A 111 10.99 7.12 -12.92
N SER A 112 12.17 6.52 -12.97
CA SER A 112 12.42 5.29 -13.73
C SER A 112 12.33 4.01 -12.91
N VAL A 113 12.39 4.09 -11.57
CA VAL A 113 12.50 2.90 -10.71
C VAL A 113 11.13 2.42 -10.24
N ILE A 114 10.86 1.11 -10.37
CA ILE A 114 9.78 0.44 -9.63
C ILE A 114 10.31 0.00 -8.26
N TYR A 115 9.75 0.57 -7.18
CA TYR A 115 9.97 0.08 -5.82
C TYR A 115 9.00 -1.07 -5.53
N VAL A 116 9.47 -2.18 -4.96
CA VAL A 116 8.67 -3.38 -4.71
C VAL A 116 8.76 -3.76 -3.23
N SER A 117 7.62 -3.74 -2.53
CA SER A 117 7.53 -4.15 -1.12
C SER A 117 6.11 -4.61 -0.78
N PHE A 118 5.99 -5.84 -0.28
CA PHE A 118 4.71 -6.46 0.07
C PHE A 118 4.39 -6.39 1.57
N GLY A 119 4.94 -5.40 2.27
CA GLY A 119 4.69 -5.19 3.69
C GLY A 119 5.36 -6.24 4.58
N SER A 120 4.92 -6.31 5.85
CA SER A 120 5.68 -7.01 6.89
C SER A 120 5.30 -8.41 7.26
N LEU A 121 4.11 -8.82 6.87
CA LEU A 121 3.51 -10.09 7.26
C LEU A 121 3.22 -10.98 6.06
N ALA A 122 3.51 -10.52 4.84
CA ALA A 122 3.22 -11.28 3.63
C ALA A 122 4.23 -12.42 3.44
N ALA A 123 3.73 -13.65 3.47
CA ALA A 123 4.44 -14.81 2.94
C ALA A 123 4.30 -14.86 1.41
N THR A 124 5.37 -15.21 0.72
CA THR A 124 5.40 -15.40 -0.74
C THR A 124 5.98 -16.78 -1.01
N SER A 125 5.34 -17.56 -1.86
CA SER A 125 5.85 -18.88 -2.24
C SER A 125 7.06 -18.75 -3.18
N GLU A 126 7.89 -19.80 -3.29
CA GLU A 126 9.03 -19.80 -4.22
C GLU A 126 8.60 -19.58 -5.68
N ALA A 127 7.48 -20.18 -6.09
CA ALA A 127 6.93 -20.04 -7.44
C ALA A 127 6.53 -18.59 -7.75
N GLU A 128 5.84 -17.93 -6.81
CA GLU A 128 5.49 -16.51 -6.96
C GLU A 128 6.73 -15.62 -7.01
N MET A 129 7.73 -15.86 -6.17
CA MET A 129 8.99 -15.11 -6.21
C MET A 129 9.71 -15.28 -7.54
N LEU A 130 9.71 -16.48 -8.10
CA LEU A 130 10.29 -16.74 -9.41
C LEU A 130 9.59 -15.88 -10.47
N GLU A 131 8.27 -15.92 -10.54
CA GLU A 131 7.54 -15.10 -11.53
C GLU A 131 7.73 -13.60 -11.31
N ILE A 132 7.79 -13.12 -10.06
CA ILE A 132 8.11 -11.72 -9.74
C ILE A 132 9.51 -11.34 -10.24
N ALA A 133 10.53 -12.14 -9.90
CA ALA A 133 11.91 -11.92 -10.35
C ALA A 133 11.99 -11.88 -11.87
N LEU A 134 11.26 -12.78 -12.52
CA LEU A 134 11.19 -12.91 -13.96
C LEU A 134 10.47 -11.74 -14.62
N GLY A 135 9.32 -11.31 -14.09
CA GLY A 135 8.59 -10.15 -14.59
C GLY A 135 9.35 -8.85 -14.39
N LEU A 136 10.09 -8.70 -13.27
CA LEU A 136 10.99 -7.57 -13.05
C LEU A 136 12.10 -7.53 -14.10
N ALA A 137 12.75 -8.67 -14.37
CA ALA A 137 13.78 -8.76 -15.40
C ALA A 137 13.22 -8.41 -16.80
N ASP A 138 12.06 -8.97 -17.14
CA ASP A 138 11.39 -8.82 -18.46
C ASP A 138 10.76 -7.44 -18.67
N SER A 139 10.51 -6.70 -17.60
CA SER A 139 10.06 -5.30 -17.67
C SER A 139 11.12 -4.37 -18.26
N GLU A 140 12.40 -4.76 -18.19
CA GLU A 140 13.57 -3.95 -18.56
C GLU A 140 13.68 -2.61 -17.81
N GLN A 141 12.83 -2.38 -16.79
CA GLN A 141 12.87 -1.19 -15.95
C GLN A 141 13.82 -1.38 -14.76
N PRO A 142 14.44 -0.31 -14.25
CA PRO A 142 15.14 -0.35 -12.97
C PRO A 142 14.21 -0.73 -11.81
N PHE A 143 14.66 -1.57 -10.88
CA PHE A 143 13.85 -1.99 -9.74
C PHE A 143 14.63 -2.06 -8.42
N LEU A 144 13.96 -1.67 -7.34
CA LEU A 144 14.41 -1.89 -5.96
C LEU A 144 13.40 -2.81 -5.27
N TRP A 145 13.82 -4.02 -4.91
CA TRP A 145 12.94 -5.03 -4.33
C TRP A 145 13.34 -5.41 -2.91
N VAL A 146 12.39 -5.28 -1.98
CA VAL A 146 12.54 -5.74 -0.59
C VAL A 146 12.17 -7.22 -0.50
N VAL A 147 13.16 -8.06 -0.15
CA VAL A 147 12.98 -9.51 0.07
C VAL A 147 13.41 -9.86 1.50
N ARG A 148 12.44 -10.20 2.36
CA ARG A 148 12.67 -10.39 3.80
C ARG A 148 13.17 -11.79 4.14
N SER A 149 14.05 -11.86 5.15
CA SER A 149 14.46 -13.13 5.76
C SER A 149 13.25 -13.80 6.43
N GLY A 150 12.96 -15.07 6.10
CA GLY A 150 11.80 -15.82 6.62
C GLY A 150 10.63 -15.96 5.64
N SER A 151 10.62 -15.21 4.53
CA SER A 151 9.70 -15.42 3.41
C SER A 151 10.19 -16.60 2.55
N VAL A 152 10.18 -17.84 3.05
CA VAL A 152 10.68 -19.06 2.35
C VAL A 152 12.12 -18.94 1.79
N CYS A 153 12.85 -17.86 2.11
CA CYS A 153 14.15 -17.57 1.53
C CYS A 153 15.27 -18.16 2.39
N ASP A 154 15.74 -19.33 2.00
CA ASP A 154 17.12 -19.74 2.22
C ASP A 154 18.04 -18.89 1.32
N PRO A 155 19.19 -18.34 1.77
CA PRO A 155 20.16 -17.64 0.92
C PRO A 155 20.43 -18.26 -0.47
N GLY A 156 20.23 -19.57 -0.65
CA GLY A 156 20.39 -20.25 -1.94
C GLY A 156 19.33 -19.96 -3.02
N TRP A 157 18.22 -19.26 -2.74
CA TRP A 157 17.21 -18.97 -3.79
C TRP A 157 17.76 -18.04 -4.88
N LEU A 158 18.65 -17.12 -4.51
CA LEU A 158 19.26 -16.20 -5.46
C LEU A 158 20.23 -16.95 -6.39
N GLU A 159 21.00 -17.90 -5.85
CA GLU A 159 21.90 -18.75 -6.65
C GLU A 159 21.15 -19.66 -7.62
N LYS A 160 19.92 -20.07 -7.26
CA LYS A 160 19.00 -20.85 -8.09
C LYS A 160 18.15 -19.99 -9.03
N SER A 161 18.28 -18.67 -8.97
CA SER A 161 17.47 -17.76 -9.78
C SER A 161 17.90 -17.80 -11.25
N PRO A 162 16.98 -17.58 -12.21
CA PRO A 162 17.32 -17.61 -13.63
C PRO A 162 18.39 -16.59 -14.00
N SER A 163 19.31 -16.98 -14.89
CA SER A 163 20.46 -16.16 -15.31
C SER A 163 20.07 -14.76 -15.79
N ARG A 164 18.90 -14.61 -16.41
CA ARG A 164 18.36 -13.31 -16.83
C ARG A 164 18.06 -12.36 -15.67
N PHE A 165 17.57 -12.88 -14.55
CA PHE A 165 17.32 -12.08 -13.35
C PHE A 165 18.65 -11.66 -12.72
N LEU A 166 19.61 -12.58 -12.62
CA LEU A 166 20.97 -12.27 -12.14
C LEU A 166 21.63 -11.17 -12.98
N LYS A 167 21.53 -11.23 -14.31
CA LYS A 167 21.98 -10.15 -15.21
C LYS A 167 21.27 -8.82 -14.96
N ALA A 168 19.97 -8.84 -14.63
CA ALA A 168 19.27 -7.60 -14.29
C ALA A 168 19.84 -6.96 -13.01
N LEU A 169 20.25 -7.76 -12.03
CA LEU A 169 20.87 -7.29 -10.78
C LEU A 169 22.27 -6.68 -10.98
N GLU A 170 22.97 -7.01 -12.06
CA GLU A 170 24.29 -6.46 -12.36
C GLU A 170 24.26 -4.97 -12.77
N GLY A 171 23.09 -4.43 -13.12
CA GLY A 171 22.99 -3.03 -13.58
C GLY A 171 21.71 -2.28 -13.24
N ARG A 172 20.55 -2.94 -13.23
CA ARG A 172 19.23 -2.28 -13.11
C ARG A 172 18.41 -2.73 -11.90
N GLY A 173 18.82 -3.79 -11.21
CA GLY A 173 18.10 -4.33 -10.07
C GLY A 173 18.89 -4.21 -8.77
N LYS A 174 18.21 -3.88 -7.68
CA LYS A 174 18.77 -3.93 -6.33
C LYS A 174 17.81 -4.67 -5.41
N ILE A 175 18.34 -5.67 -4.68
CA ILE A 175 17.60 -6.38 -3.62
C ILE A 175 18.14 -5.93 -2.28
N VAL A 176 17.23 -5.69 -1.33
CA VAL A 176 17.55 -5.42 0.08
C VAL A 176 16.61 -6.20 1.00
N LYS A 177 17.06 -6.49 2.22
CA LYS A 177 16.22 -7.18 3.22
C LYS A 177 15.19 -6.25 3.85
N TRP A 178 15.59 -5.01 4.05
CA TRP A 178 14.78 -3.95 4.61
C TRP A 178 15.22 -2.61 4.04
N ALA A 179 14.26 -1.78 3.62
CA ALA A 179 14.53 -0.46 3.05
C ALA A 179 13.95 0.65 3.97
N PRO A 180 14.57 1.83 4.02
CA PRO A 180 13.95 3.03 4.61
C PRO A 180 12.80 3.50 3.71
N GLN A 181 11.66 2.80 3.74
CA GLN A 181 10.58 2.93 2.75
C GLN A 181 10.10 4.37 2.55
N LYS A 182 9.97 5.16 3.63
CA LYS A 182 9.58 6.57 3.54
C LYS A 182 10.56 7.38 2.70
N GLU A 183 11.87 7.17 2.89
CA GLU A 183 12.92 7.84 2.12
C GLU A 183 12.96 7.33 0.67
N VAL A 184 12.76 6.03 0.46
CA VAL A 184 12.66 5.45 -0.88
C VAL A 184 11.49 6.06 -1.65
N LEU A 185 10.29 6.12 -1.07
CA LEU A 185 9.11 6.69 -1.73
C LEU A 185 9.24 8.20 -1.98
N ALA A 186 9.98 8.92 -1.13
CA ALA A 186 10.29 10.33 -1.33
C ALA A 186 11.39 10.57 -2.40
N HIS A 187 12.09 9.51 -2.84
CA HIS A 187 13.24 9.65 -3.72
C HIS A 187 12.83 9.96 -5.17
N PRO A 188 13.43 10.97 -5.84
CA PRO A 188 13.04 11.39 -7.20
C PRO A 188 13.13 10.32 -8.29
N ALA A 189 14.01 9.33 -8.10
CA ALA A 189 14.15 8.19 -9.02
C ALA A 189 12.96 7.22 -8.98
N VAL A 190 12.19 7.16 -7.89
CA VAL A 190 11.07 6.23 -7.77
C VAL A 190 9.92 6.70 -8.64
N GLY A 191 9.61 5.89 -9.65
CA GLY A 191 8.53 6.11 -10.60
C GLY A 191 7.24 5.45 -10.14
N ALA A 192 7.28 4.26 -9.55
CA ALA A 192 6.06 3.59 -9.11
C ALA A 192 6.35 2.69 -7.91
N PHE A 193 5.29 2.31 -7.21
CA PHE A 193 5.36 1.43 -6.04
C PHE A 193 4.50 0.19 -6.26
N TRP A 194 5.14 -0.96 -6.45
CA TRP A 194 4.47 -2.25 -6.40
C TRP A 194 4.30 -2.70 -4.96
N THR A 195 3.05 -2.69 -4.50
CA THR A 195 2.68 -2.82 -3.10
C THR A 195 1.57 -3.83 -2.88
N HIS A 196 1.59 -4.44 -1.70
CA HIS A 196 0.45 -5.19 -1.16
C HIS A 196 -0.77 -4.30 -0.81
N SER A 197 -0.67 -2.98 -0.92
CA SER A 197 -1.77 -2.03 -0.61
C SER A 197 -2.20 -2.00 0.86
N GLY A 198 -1.30 -2.33 1.79
CA GLY A 198 -1.56 -2.08 3.21
C GLY A 198 -1.66 -0.58 3.49
N TRP A 199 -2.58 -0.18 4.37
CA TRP A 199 -2.99 1.22 4.53
C TRP A 199 -1.86 2.22 4.79
N ASN A 200 -0.89 1.87 5.65
CA ASN A 200 0.27 2.72 5.90
C ASN A 200 1.11 2.96 4.62
N SER A 201 1.39 1.90 3.87
CA SER A 201 2.13 1.98 2.61
C SER A 201 1.37 2.76 1.54
N THR A 202 0.04 2.63 1.52
CA THR A 202 -0.85 3.42 0.65
C THR A 202 -0.74 4.92 0.96
N LEU A 203 -0.86 5.30 2.24
CA LEU A 203 -0.72 6.71 2.66
C LEU A 203 0.68 7.28 2.42
N GLU A 204 1.73 6.49 2.65
CA GLU A 204 3.11 6.89 2.34
C GLU A 204 3.27 7.17 0.83
N SER A 205 2.72 6.31 -0.02
CA SER A 205 2.75 6.49 -1.48
C SER A 205 1.98 7.73 -1.93
N ILE A 206 0.75 7.93 -1.41
CA ILE A 206 -0.07 9.13 -1.66
C ILE A 206 0.69 10.38 -1.25
N SER A 207 1.27 10.36 -0.05
CA SER A 207 1.98 11.49 0.52
C SER A 207 3.25 11.86 -0.23
N GLU A 208 3.77 10.96 -1.06
CA GLU A 208 4.89 11.22 -1.96
C GLU A 208 4.51 11.34 -3.44
N GLY A 209 3.23 11.14 -3.78
CA GLY A 209 2.73 11.25 -5.15
C GLY A 209 3.24 10.14 -6.06
N VAL A 210 3.51 8.96 -5.49
CA VAL A 210 4.01 7.79 -6.20
C VAL A 210 2.83 6.91 -6.63
N PRO A 211 2.64 6.66 -7.93
CA PRO A 211 1.67 5.70 -8.46
C PRO A 211 1.85 4.29 -7.90
N MET A 212 0.76 3.55 -7.73
CA MET A 212 0.80 2.21 -7.13
C MET A 212 0.43 1.11 -8.13
N LEU A 213 1.20 0.02 -8.12
CA LEU A 213 0.79 -1.26 -8.67
C LEU A 213 0.36 -2.15 -7.50
N CYS A 214 -0.93 -2.45 -7.42
CA CYS A 214 -1.54 -3.10 -6.27
C CYS A 214 -1.61 -4.62 -6.45
N MET A 215 -1.11 -5.35 -5.46
CA MET A 215 -1.15 -6.81 -5.37
C MET A 215 -1.57 -7.23 -3.94
N PRO A 216 -2.85 -7.06 -3.60
CA PRO A 216 -3.34 -7.34 -2.25
C PRO A 216 -3.13 -8.81 -1.87
N ARG A 217 -2.90 -9.05 -0.57
CA ARG A 217 -2.62 -10.38 -0.02
C ARG A 217 -3.64 -10.81 1.03
N PHE A 218 -4.00 -9.94 1.98
CA PHE A 218 -4.90 -10.26 3.08
C PHE A 218 -5.52 -9.01 3.73
N ALA A 219 -6.40 -9.21 4.71
CA ALA A 219 -7.07 -8.15 5.46
C ALA A 219 -7.78 -7.14 4.52
N ASP A 220 -7.63 -5.84 4.79
CA ASP A 220 -8.22 -4.70 4.10
C ASP A 220 -7.57 -4.38 2.73
N GLN A 221 -6.52 -5.09 2.35
CA GLN A 221 -5.70 -4.74 1.18
C GLN A 221 -6.48 -4.77 -0.13
N GLY A 222 -7.47 -5.67 -0.27
CA GLY A 222 -8.34 -5.73 -1.47
C GLY A 222 -9.19 -4.46 -1.62
N VAL A 223 -9.80 -4.01 -0.53
CA VAL A 223 -10.54 -2.73 -0.45
C VAL A 223 -9.61 -1.57 -0.80
N ASN A 224 -8.43 -1.51 -0.19
CA ASN A 224 -7.45 -0.45 -0.46
C ASN A 224 -7.02 -0.43 -1.93
N ALA A 225 -6.76 -1.60 -2.52
CA ALA A 225 -6.40 -1.74 -3.93
C ALA A 225 -7.52 -1.22 -4.84
N ARG A 226 -8.79 -1.53 -4.53
CA ARG A 226 -9.95 -1.01 -5.27
C ARG A 226 -10.05 0.51 -5.20
N TYR A 227 -9.84 1.10 -4.03
CA TYR A 227 -9.85 2.55 -3.89
C TYR A 227 -8.72 3.20 -4.69
N VAL A 228 -7.51 2.62 -4.63
CA VAL A 228 -6.36 3.08 -5.41
C VAL A 228 -6.62 3.04 -6.91
N SER A 229 -7.19 1.95 -7.45
CA SER A 229 -7.36 1.78 -8.88
C SER A 229 -8.62 2.41 -9.46
N ASP A 230 -9.76 2.34 -8.76
CA ASP A 230 -11.06 2.66 -9.34
C ASP A 230 -11.63 3.99 -8.83
N VAL A 231 -11.38 4.32 -7.55
CA VAL A 231 -11.89 5.54 -6.90
C VAL A 231 -10.92 6.71 -7.14
N TRP A 232 -9.71 6.61 -6.60
CA TRP A 232 -8.69 7.66 -6.71
C TRP A 232 -7.94 7.60 -8.04
N ARG A 233 -7.92 6.43 -8.68
CA ARG A 233 -7.26 6.17 -9.98
C ARG A 233 -5.78 6.52 -9.97
N ILE A 234 -5.11 6.35 -8.84
CA ILE A 234 -3.67 6.61 -8.64
C ILE A 234 -2.83 5.33 -8.72
N GLY A 235 -3.43 4.24 -9.21
CA GLY A 235 -2.73 2.99 -9.41
C GLY A 235 -3.50 1.99 -10.26
N VAL A 236 -2.96 0.79 -10.36
CA VAL A 236 -3.52 -0.34 -11.11
C VAL A 236 -3.57 -1.54 -10.20
N HIS A 237 -4.71 -2.24 -10.16
CA HIS A 237 -4.81 -3.54 -9.51
C HIS A 237 -4.36 -4.64 -10.48
N LEU A 238 -3.33 -5.40 -10.11
CA LEU A 238 -2.81 -6.53 -10.88
C LEU A 238 -3.77 -7.73 -10.79
N ASN A 239 -4.89 -7.65 -11.53
CA ASN A 239 -5.96 -8.66 -11.56
C ASN A 239 -5.64 -9.87 -12.46
N GLY A 240 -4.55 -9.81 -13.24
CA GLY A 240 -4.24 -10.78 -14.31
C GLY A 240 -3.52 -12.05 -13.86
N GLY A 241 -3.23 -12.21 -12.57
CA GLY A 241 -2.35 -13.26 -12.06
C GLY A 241 -0.90 -12.80 -11.93
N LEU A 242 -0.07 -13.70 -11.39
CA LEU A 242 1.35 -13.46 -11.15
C LEU A 242 2.24 -13.96 -12.29
N GLU A 243 1.71 -14.14 -13.49
CA GLU A 243 2.55 -14.49 -14.64
C GLU A 243 3.52 -13.35 -14.97
N ARG A 244 4.79 -13.69 -15.18
CA ARG A 244 5.87 -12.73 -15.48
C ARG A 244 5.53 -11.77 -16.63
N GLU A 245 4.79 -12.21 -17.64
CA GLU A 245 4.42 -11.37 -18.80
C GLU A 245 3.41 -10.29 -18.39
N ASN A 246 2.49 -10.63 -17.48
CA ASN A 246 1.52 -9.68 -16.91
C ASN A 246 2.21 -8.67 -16.01
N ILE A 247 3.15 -9.14 -15.18
CA ILE A 247 3.99 -8.30 -14.32
C ILE A 247 4.81 -7.31 -15.16
N ALA A 248 5.56 -7.82 -16.15
CA ALA A 248 6.41 -6.99 -17.00
C ALA A 248 5.61 -5.91 -17.73
N ARG A 249 4.44 -6.27 -18.26
CA ARG A 249 3.53 -5.34 -18.93
C ARG A 249 2.96 -4.30 -17.97
N ALA A 250 2.55 -4.69 -16.78
CA ALA A 250 2.04 -3.76 -15.78
C ALA A 250 3.11 -2.75 -15.34
N ILE A 251 4.36 -3.20 -15.15
CA ILE A 251 5.48 -2.32 -14.82
C ILE A 251 5.76 -1.34 -15.97
N LYS A 252 5.81 -1.83 -17.23
CA LYS A 252 6.01 -0.98 -18.42
C LYS A 252 4.89 0.06 -18.55
N ARG A 253 3.63 -0.34 -18.37
CA ARG A 253 2.46 0.55 -18.36
C ARG A 253 2.56 1.67 -17.32
N MET A 254 3.05 1.35 -16.11
CA MET A 254 3.17 2.33 -15.02
C MET A 254 4.34 3.32 -15.20
N LEU A 255 5.43 2.91 -15.87
CA LEU A 255 6.68 3.68 -15.94
C LEU A 255 6.98 4.30 -17.31
N ALA A 256 6.52 3.68 -18.41
CA ALA A 256 6.96 4.02 -19.76
C ALA A 256 5.81 4.36 -20.73
N GLU A 257 4.55 4.25 -20.29
CA GLU A 257 3.38 4.54 -21.12
C GLU A 257 2.61 5.75 -20.61
N ARG A 258 1.86 6.39 -21.52
CA ARG A 258 1.06 7.60 -21.25
C ARG A 258 0.08 7.44 -20.08
N GLU A 259 -0.47 6.24 -19.91
CA GLU A 259 -1.39 5.98 -18.80
C GLU A 259 -0.69 6.11 -17.43
N GLY A 260 0.56 5.66 -17.31
CA GLY A 260 1.36 5.84 -16.09
C GLY A 260 1.60 7.31 -15.76
N GLU A 261 1.73 8.17 -16.78
CA GLU A 261 1.83 9.63 -16.60
C GLU A 261 0.53 10.22 -16.06
N GLU A 262 -0.62 9.87 -16.64
CA GLU A 262 -1.94 10.32 -16.17
C GLU A 262 -2.24 9.85 -14.73
N ILE A 263 -1.86 8.62 -14.40
CA ILE A 263 -1.97 8.08 -13.03
C ILE A 263 -1.11 8.91 -12.07
N ARG A 264 0.10 9.27 -12.47
CA ARG A 264 1.02 10.10 -11.68
C ARG A 264 0.50 11.51 -11.46
N GLU A 265 -0.09 12.14 -12.47
CA GLU A 265 -0.69 13.46 -12.31
C GLU A 265 -1.77 13.45 -11.21
N ARG A 266 -2.63 12.43 -11.20
CA ARG A 266 -3.62 12.25 -10.12
C ARG A 266 -2.98 11.99 -8.77
N ALA A 267 -1.93 11.18 -8.72
CA ALA A 267 -1.17 10.93 -7.48
C ALA A 267 -0.54 12.22 -6.93
N LEU A 268 -0.03 13.10 -7.79
CA LEU A 268 0.52 14.40 -7.40
C LEU A 268 -0.56 15.36 -6.86
N VAL A 269 -1.77 15.34 -7.42
CA VAL A 269 -2.89 16.11 -6.87
C VAL A 269 -3.25 15.65 -5.46
N LEU A 270 -3.28 14.34 -5.20
CA LEU A 270 -3.51 13.82 -3.85
C LEU A 270 -2.34 14.08 -2.91
N LYS A 271 -1.10 14.09 -3.40
CA LYS A 271 0.08 14.53 -2.63
C LYS A 271 -0.11 15.94 -2.09
N GLU A 272 -0.54 16.88 -2.94
CA GLU A 272 -0.76 18.27 -2.50
C GLU A 272 -1.88 18.36 -1.46
N LYS A 273 -3.01 17.66 -1.69
CA LYS A 273 -4.11 17.60 -0.71
C LYS A 273 -3.65 17.03 0.63
N ALA A 274 -2.89 15.94 0.63
CA ALA A 274 -2.31 15.37 1.84
C ALA A 274 -1.37 16.36 2.53
N SER A 275 -0.55 17.10 1.77
CA SER A 275 0.33 18.15 2.31
C SER A 275 -0.44 19.30 2.95
N VAL A 276 -1.51 19.78 2.29
CA VAL A 276 -2.37 20.85 2.81
C VAL A 276 -3.07 20.40 4.10
N SER A 277 -3.57 19.16 4.15
CA SER A 277 -4.31 18.67 5.32
C SER A 277 -3.50 18.67 6.62
N VAL A 278 -2.19 18.38 6.52
CA VAL A 278 -1.30 18.26 7.69
C VAL A 278 -0.59 19.57 8.07
N ARG A 279 -0.60 20.59 7.20
CA ARG A 279 -0.02 21.91 7.51
C ARG A 279 -0.80 22.58 8.63
N GLN A 280 -0.17 23.52 9.32
CA GLN A 280 -0.81 24.29 10.38
C GLN A 280 -2.10 24.95 9.86
N GLY A 281 -3.22 24.68 10.55
CA GLY A 281 -4.56 25.14 10.17
C GLY A 281 -5.28 24.29 9.12
N GLY A 282 -4.65 23.22 8.59
CA GLY A 282 -5.30 22.24 7.71
C GLY A 282 -6.25 21.30 8.45
N PRO A 283 -7.17 20.62 7.73
CA PRO A 283 -8.17 19.73 8.33
C PRO A 283 -7.63 18.69 9.31
N SER A 284 -6.59 17.95 8.94
CA SER A 284 -6.02 16.92 9.84
C SER A 284 -5.23 17.52 10.99
N TYR A 285 -4.60 18.69 10.81
CA TYR A 285 -4.00 19.44 11.93
C TYR A 285 -5.08 19.84 12.95
N GLN A 286 -6.20 20.40 12.48
CA GLN A 286 -7.34 20.76 13.34
C GLN A 286 -7.98 19.53 13.98
N ALA A 287 -8.04 18.39 13.30
CA ALA A 287 -8.52 17.14 13.87
C ALA A 287 -7.63 16.65 15.02
N VAL A 288 -6.30 16.86 14.93
CA VAL A 288 -5.37 16.60 16.04
C VAL A 288 -5.63 17.55 17.22
N ASP A 289 -5.81 18.85 16.98
CA ASP A 289 -6.14 19.80 18.05
C ASP A 289 -7.46 19.46 18.75
N ALA A 290 -8.47 19.06 17.96
CA ALA A 290 -9.76 18.60 18.46
C ALA A 290 -9.62 17.32 19.29
N LEU A 291 -8.79 16.36 18.84
CA LEU A 291 -8.47 15.15 19.58
C LEU A 291 -7.79 15.47 20.92
N VAL A 292 -6.79 16.35 20.93
CA VAL A 292 -6.09 16.76 22.17
C VAL A 292 -7.07 17.43 23.14
N SER A 293 -7.90 18.34 22.64
CA SER A 293 -8.93 19.02 23.45
C SER A 293 -9.93 18.03 24.04
N HIS A 294 -10.34 17.04 23.24
CA HIS A 294 -11.23 15.97 23.69
C HIS A 294 -10.59 15.11 24.79
N ILE A 295 -9.33 14.69 24.61
CA ILE A 295 -8.59 13.92 25.63
C ILE A 295 -8.47 14.72 26.94
N LEU A 296 -8.17 16.02 26.86
CA LEU A 296 -8.04 16.88 28.04
C LEU A 296 -9.38 17.19 28.73
N SER A 297 -10.51 16.86 28.09
CA SER A 297 -11.84 17.03 28.66
C SER A 297 -12.23 15.92 29.66
N PHE A 298 -11.57 14.76 29.59
CA PHE A 298 -11.72 13.69 30.57
C PHE A 298 -10.99 14.11 31.85
N LYS A 299 -11.77 14.47 32.88
CA LYS A 299 -11.26 14.78 34.22
C LYS A 299 -10.97 13.51 35.02
#